data_AF-J2X2H7-F1
#
_entry.id   AF-J2X2H7-F1
#
_cell.length_a   1.000
_cell.length_b   1.000
_cell.length_c   1.000
_cell.angle_alpha   90.00
_cell.angle_beta   90.00
_cell.angle_gamma   90.00
#
_symmetry.space_group_name_H-M   'P 1'
#
loop_
_entity.id
_entity.type
_entity.pdbx_description
1 polymer ?
#
loop_
_entity_poly.entity_id
_entity_poly.type
_entity_poly.pdbx_seq_one_letter_code
_entity_poly.pdbx_strand_id
1 'polypeptide(L)'
;MRLINRHPDRPSRLLLVILPFALVLFAYFMGSAERLADNPNDKLLPSAVQMTDAVKRLAFVADTRTGEYLLWQDSASSLRRLAIGLGISALAGLCLGMAAGTL
;
A
#
# COMPACT_ATOMS: atom_id res chain seq x y z
N MET A 1 -34.82 -10.50 24.27
CA MET A 1 -34.59 -9.21 23.58
C MET A 1 -33.68 -9.46 22.36
N ARG A 2 -34.04 -9.00 21.15
CA ARG A 2 -33.30 -9.29 19.91
C ARG A 2 -32.00 -8.48 19.85
N LEU A 3 -30.89 -9.12 19.49
CA LEU A 3 -29.55 -8.48 19.36
C LEU A 3 -29.58 -7.26 18.42
N ILE A 4 -30.48 -7.28 17.44
CA ILE A 4 -30.65 -6.25 16.41
C ILE A 4 -31.18 -4.91 16.95
N ASN A 5 -31.80 -4.89 18.14
CA ASN A 5 -32.31 -3.67 18.78
C ASN A 5 -31.32 -3.05 19.76
N ARG A 6 -30.10 -3.59 19.88
CA ARG A 6 -29.09 -3.07 20.81
C ARG A 6 -28.11 -2.18 20.06
N HIS A 7 -28.20 -0.88 20.29
CA HIS A 7 -27.21 0.04 19.78
C HIS A 7 -25.91 -0.08 20.59
N PRO A 8 -24.77 -0.35 19.93
CA PRO A 8 -23.50 -0.40 20.62
C PRO A 8 -23.14 0.99 21.15
N ASP A 9 -22.87 1.04 22.44
CA ASP A 9 -22.19 2.13 23.13
C ASP A 9 -20.83 2.48 22.46
N ARG A 10 -20.31 3.69 22.70
CA ARG A 10 -19.10 4.18 22.02
C ARG A 10 -17.91 3.19 22.03
N PRO A 11 -17.58 2.50 23.15
CA PRO A 11 -16.47 1.55 23.14
C PRO A 11 -16.82 0.24 22.42
N SER A 12 -18.04 -0.30 22.56
CA SER A 12 -18.43 -1.51 21.83
C SER A 12 -18.51 -1.29 20.32
N ARG A 13 -18.88 -0.08 19.88
CA ARG A 13 -18.83 0.30 18.46
C ARG A 13 -17.41 0.34 17.90
N LEU A 14 -16.46 0.91 18.64
CA LEU A 14 -15.04 0.92 18.24
C LEU A 14 -14.49 -0.51 18.15
N LEU A 15 -14.82 -1.36 19.14
CA LEU A 15 -14.40 -2.75 19.15
C LEU A 15 -14.91 -3.48 17.91
N LEU A 16 -16.19 -3.33 17.56
CA LEU A 16 -16.77 -3.94 16.36
C LEU A 16 -16.12 -3.47 15.04
N VAL A 17 -15.70 -2.20 14.97
CA VAL A 17 -15.00 -1.65 13.80
C VAL A 17 -13.59 -2.20 13.67
N ILE A 18 -12.88 -2.37 14.79
CA ILE A 18 -11.48 -2.87 14.80
C ILE A 18 -11.44 -4.39 14.64
N LEU A 19 -12.46 -5.10 15.13
CA LEU A 19 -12.57 -6.56 15.11
C LEU A 19 -12.18 -7.22 13.76
N PRO A 20 -12.73 -6.81 12.59
CA PRO A 20 -12.38 -7.45 11.32
C PRO A 20 -10.89 -7.29 10.98
N PHE A 21 -10.29 -6.14 11.28
CA PHE A 21 -8.87 -5.91 11.05
C PHE A 21 -8.01 -6.74 11.99
N ALA A 22 -8.39 -6.83 13.27
CA ALA A 22 -7.71 -7.67 14.25
C ALA A 22 -7.76 -9.15 13.86
N LEU A 23 -8.91 -9.65 13.38
CA LEU A 23 -9.06 -11.03 12.90
C LEU A 23 -8.17 -11.32 11.69
N VAL A 24 -8.14 -10.41 10.70
CA VAL A 24 -7.26 -10.56 9.52
C VAL A 24 -5.79 -10.54 9.94
N LEU A 25 -5.41 -9.63 10.84
CA LEU A 25 -4.04 -9.52 11.33
C LEU A 25 -3.62 -10.77 12.11
N PHE A 26 -4.51 -11.31 12.93
CA PHE A 26 -4.28 -12.55 13.66
C PHE A 26 -4.09 -13.74 12.70
N ALA A 27 -4.97 -13.88 11.71
CA ALA A 27 -4.83 -14.92 10.68
C ALA A 27 -3.52 -14.81 9.90
N TYR A 28 -3.10 -13.57 9.58
CA TYR A 28 -1.83 -13.31 8.90
C TYR A 28 -0.62 -13.76 9.73
N PHE A 29 -0.55 -13.36 11.01
CA PHE A 29 0.58 -13.73 11.86
C PHE A 29 0.63 -15.22 12.16
N MET A 30 -0.52 -15.86 12.34
CA MET A 30 -0.59 -17.31 12.53
C MET A 30 -0.07 -18.05 11.29
N GLY A 31 -0.55 -17.70 10.09
CA GLY A 31 -0.10 -18.31 8.84
C GLY A 31 1.36 -17.98 8.49
N SER A 32 1.83 -16.77 8.82
CA SER A 32 3.23 -16.38 8.66
C SER A 32 4.14 -17.22 9.55
N ALA A 33 3.78 -17.42 10.83
CA ALA A 33 4.58 -18.19 11.76
C ALA A 33 4.72 -19.66 11.34
N GLU A 34 3.64 -20.30 10.88
CA GLU A 34 3.68 -21.67 10.35
C GLU A 34 4.59 -21.78 9.13
N ARG A 35 4.42 -20.90 8.14
CA ARG A 35 5.24 -20.93 6.92
C ARG A 35 6.71 -20.63 7.19
N LEU A 36 6.99 -19.72 8.12
CA LEU A 36 8.35 -19.33 8.45
C LEU A 36 9.08 -20.40 9.29
N ALA A 37 8.33 -21.19 10.07
CA ALA A 37 8.87 -22.36 10.77
C ALA A 37 9.33 -23.44 9.78
N ASP A 38 8.55 -23.67 8.71
CA ASP A 38 8.91 -24.63 7.66
C ASP A 38 9.95 -24.08 6.68
N ASN A 39 9.90 -22.78 6.38
CA ASN A 39 10.83 -22.12 5.47
C ASN A 39 11.18 -20.70 5.95
N PRO A 40 12.34 -20.52 6.59
CA PRO A 40 12.77 -19.22 7.11
C PRO A 40 12.92 -18.12 6.04
N ASN A 41 13.08 -18.50 4.77
CA ASN A 41 13.23 -17.60 3.63
C ASN A 41 11.95 -17.44 2.81
N ASP A 42 10.78 -17.79 3.37
CA ASP A 42 9.50 -17.62 2.69
C ASP A 42 9.17 -16.13 2.47
N LYS A 43 8.89 -15.77 1.21
CA LYS A 43 8.58 -14.40 0.78
C LYS A 43 7.08 -14.13 0.67
N LEU A 44 6.23 -15.15 0.78
CA LEU A 44 4.78 -15.04 0.59
C LEU A 44 4.07 -14.44 1.81
N LEU A 45 4.45 -14.88 3.01
CA LEU A 45 3.94 -14.32 4.28
C LEU A 45 5.13 -13.89 5.18
N PRO A 46 5.83 -12.82 4.79
CA PRO A 46 7.00 -12.37 5.53
C PRO A 46 6.63 -11.89 6.94
N SER A 47 7.52 -12.09 7.90
CA SER A 47 7.36 -11.52 9.24
C SER A 47 7.44 -9.99 9.22
N ALA A 48 6.93 -9.36 10.29
CA ALA A 48 7.04 -7.90 10.46
C ALA A 48 8.50 -7.40 10.39
N VAL A 49 9.45 -8.15 10.94
CA VAL A 49 10.88 -7.81 10.88
C VAL A 49 11.39 -7.85 9.43
N GLN A 50 11.10 -8.93 8.71
CA GLN A 50 11.48 -9.07 7.30
C GLN A 50 10.87 -7.97 6.41
N MET A 51 9.63 -7.56 6.68
CA MET A 51 9.01 -6.42 6.03
C MET A 51 9.77 -5.12 6.31
N THR A 52 10.09 -4.84 7.58
CA THR A 52 10.83 -3.62 7.94
C THR A 52 12.24 -3.59 7.34
N ASP A 53 12.94 -4.72 7.30
CA ASP A 53 14.27 -4.82 6.71
C ASP A 53 14.24 -4.66 5.19
N ALA A 54 13.22 -5.21 4.52
CA ALA A 54 13.01 -5.00 3.09
C ALA A 54 12.78 -3.51 2.78
N VAL A 55 11.95 -2.82 3.56
CA VAL A 55 11.72 -1.37 3.42
C VAL A 55 13.01 -0.60 3.65
N LYS A 56 13.76 -0.90 4.72
CA LYS A 56 15.04 -0.25 4.99
C LYS A 56 16.01 -0.38 3.83
N ARG A 57 16.14 -1.59 3.29
CA ARG A 57 17.03 -1.87 2.15
C ARG A 57 16.62 -1.12 0.89
N LEU A 58 15.31 -1.04 0.59
CA LEU A 58 14.85 -0.37 -0.63
C LEU A 58 14.90 1.17 -0.52
N ALA A 59 14.60 1.70 0.66
CA ALA A 59 14.39 3.13 0.88
C ALA A 59 15.67 3.86 1.31
N PHE A 60 16.51 3.23 2.12
CA PHE A 60 17.61 3.89 2.84
C PHE A 60 18.99 3.27 2.60
N VAL A 61 19.09 2.20 1.80
CA VAL A 61 20.37 1.63 1.40
C VAL A 61 20.59 1.91 -0.08
N ALA A 62 21.69 2.59 -0.38
CA ALA A 62 22.13 2.81 -1.76
C ALA A 62 22.55 1.48 -2.39
N ASP A 63 22.15 1.27 -3.64
CA ASP A 63 22.55 0.09 -4.41
C ASP A 63 24.08 0.06 -4.57
N THR A 64 24.70 -1.10 -4.38
CA THR A 64 26.16 -1.25 -4.39
C THR A 64 26.77 -1.08 -5.78
N ARG A 65 25.96 -1.23 -6.84
CA ARG A 65 26.39 -1.12 -8.23
C ARG A 65 26.20 0.29 -8.80
N THR A 66 25.13 0.99 -8.42
CA THR A 66 24.81 2.33 -8.97
C THR A 66 24.96 3.46 -7.97
N GLY A 67 24.96 3.16 -6.66
CA GLY A 67 24.96 4.16 -5.59
C GLY A 67 23.59 4.82 -5.39
N GLU A 68 22.55 4.35 -6.05
CA GLU A 68 21.24 5.01 -6.07
C GLU A 68 20.25 4.35 -5.10
N TYR A 69 19.31 5.14 -4.58
CA TYR A 69 18.25 4.67 -3.70
C TYR A 69 17.07 4.17 -4.51
N LEU A 70 16.91 2.84 -4.61
CA LEU A 70 15.96 2.18 -5.51
C LEU A 70 14.52 2.72 -5.37
N LEU A 71 14.02 2.89 -4.15
CA LEU A 71 12.65 3.39 -3.92
C LEU A 71 12.47 4.80 -4.48
N TRP A 72 13.44 5.69 -4.26
CA TRP A 72 13.36 7.08 -4.70
C TRP A 72 13.41 7.21 -6.21
N GLN A 73 14.25 6.41 -6.85
CA GLN A 73 14.34 6.37 -8.30
C GLN A 73 13.05 5.87 -8.94
N ASP A 74 12.53 4.76 -8.44
CA ASP A 74 11.29 4.18 -8.98
C ASP A 74 10.12 5.15 -8.79
N SER A 75 10.03 5.79 -7.63
CA SER A 75 9.04 6.82 -7.32
C SER A 75 9.15 8.02 -8.26
N ALA A 76 10.36 8.54 -8.49
CA ALA A 76 10.59 9.67 -9.39
C ALA A 76 10.25 9.30 -10.84
N SER A 77 10.63 8.10 -11.29
CA SER A 77 10.35 7.62 -12.64
C SER A 77 8.84 7.49 -12.89
N SER A 78 8.12 6.95 -11.91
CA SER A 78 6.67 6.77 -11.96
C SER A 78 5.96 8.11 -11.95
N LEU A 79 6.38 9.04 -11.09
CA LEU A 79 5.82 10.39 -11.02
C LEU A 79 6.05 11.16 -12.33
N ARG A 80 7.23 11.04 -12.93
CA ARG A 80 7.54 11.64 -14.23
C ARG A 80 6.62 11.11 -15.32
N ARG A 81 6.43 9.79 -15.41
CA ARG A 81 5.53 9.16 -16.39
C ARG A 81 4.08 9.63 -16.20
N LEU A 82 3.62 9.71 -14.95
CA LEU A 82 2.30 10.20 -14.61
C LEU A 82 2.12 11.66 -15.01
N ALA A 83 3.09 12.52 -14.68
CA ALA A 83 3.06 13.94 -15.03
C ALA A 83 3.03 14.16 -16.54
N ILE A 84 3.81 13.39 -17.31
CA ILE A 84 3.80 13.46 -18.78
C ILE A 84 2.45 13.04 -19.34
N GLY A 85 1.91 11.89 -18.89
CA GLY A 85 0.61 11.41 -19.34
C GLY A 85 -0.50 12.42 -19.06
N LEU A 86 -0.54 12.93 -17.82
CA LEU A 86 -1.51 13.95 -17.42
C LEU A 86 -1.35 15.24 -18.22
N GLY A 87 -0.11 15.70 -18.43
CA GLY A 87 0.18 16.92 -19.20
C GLY A 87 -0.26 16.80 -20.66
N ILE A 88 -0.01 15.66 -21.29
CA ILE A 88 -0.46 15.40 -22.67
C ILE A 88 -2.00 15.38 -22.74
N SER A 89 -2.66 14.67 -21.82
CA SER A 89 -4.13 14.63 -21.79
C SER A 89 -4.75 16.00 -21.54
N ALA A 90 -4.17 16.79 -20.63
CA ALA A 90 -4.63 18.15 -20.34
C ALA A 90 -4.46 19.08 -21.55
N LEU A 91 -3.30 19.05 -22.20
CA LEU A 91 -3.04 19.85 -23.42
C LEU A 91 -3.96 19.44 -24.57
N ALA A 92 -4.11 18.15 -24.82
CA ALA A 92 -5.00 17.66 -25.87
C ALA A 92 -6.46 18.05 -25.59
N GLY A 93 -6.93 17.87 -24.35
CA GLY A 93 -8.26 18.28 -23.93
C GLY A 93 -8.49 19.79 -24.07
N LEU A 94 -7.50 20.61 -23.70
CA LEU A 94 -7.55 22.06 -23.86
C LEU A 94 -7.64 22.45 -25.34
N CYS A 95 -6.73 21.95 -26.18
CA CYS A 95 -6.71 22.28 -27.61
C CYS A 95 -7.99 21.84 -28.32
N LEU A 96 -8.49 20.64 -28.03
CA LEU A 96 -9.71 20.11 -28.62
C LEU A 96 -10.96 20.84 -28.10
N GLY A 97 -11.03 21.14 -26.80
CA GLY A 97 -12.13 21.91 -26.21
C GLY A 97 -12.22 23.33 -26.79
N MET A 98 -11.08 24.01 -26.91
CA MET A 98 -11.00 25.31 -27.59
C MET A 98 -11.43 25.23 -29.05
N ALA A 99 -10.95 24.21 -29.80
CA ALA A 99 -11.32 24.04 -31.21
C ALA A 99 -12.81 23.70 -31.40
N ALA A 100 -13.42 22.98 -30.44
CA ALA A 100 -14.84 22.63 -30.45
C ALA A 100 -15.75 23.77 -29.97
N GLY A 101 -15.18 24.87 -29.42
CA GLY A 101 -15.94 26.00 -28.86
C GLY A 101 -16.67 25.66 -27.55
N THR A 102 -16.25 24.60 -26.86
CA THR A 102 -16.84 24.17 -25.58
C THR A 102 -16.09 24.73 -24.36
N LEU A 103 -14.95 25.39 -24.60
CA LEU A 103 -14.09 26.03 -23.60
C LEU A 103 -13.94 27.53 -23.88
#